data_AF-A0A527HFN5-F1
#
_entry.id   AF-A0A527HFN5-F1
#
_cell.length_a   1.000
_cell.length_b   1.000
_cell.length_c   1.000
_cell.angle_alpha   90.00
_cell.angle_beta   90.00
_cell.angle_gamma   90.00
#
_symmetry.space_group_name_H-M   'P 1'
#
loop_
_entity.id
_entity.type
_entity.pdbx_description
1 polymer ?
#
loop_
_entity_poly.entity_id
_entity_poly.type
_entity_poly.pdbx_seq_one_letter_code
_entity_poly.pdbx_strand_id
1 'polypeptide(L)'
;EDPWQTVSASAIPYDTGWNVPHALEDEEILQLIERFAEAARRAERAGFDFIELHAAHGYLIFQFLSPLSNQRTDRWGGSLENRMRLVVEIAKAVRKATPKLMLGARLSVMDWVDGGFDVADAIEVAKALKDEGVAYLCCSSGGNSPLQKLPTGPGYQVHLAEAVRKGADIPTRAVGLIDDPRQAEAILTEGRADMVALARAFLADPRWGWRAAATFSETIHPAPQLARSVTTMQHWMKAVG
;
A
#
# COMPACT_ATOMS: atom_id res chain seq x y z
N GLU A 1 0.89 8.72 -29.94
CA GLU A 1 0.43 7.35 -29.68
C GLU A 1 -1.01 7.45 -29.21
N ASP A 2 -1.90 6.64 -29.78
CA ASP A 2 -3.27 6.59 -29.30
C ASP A 2 -3.29 5.96 -27.89
N PRO A 3 -4.06 6.51 -26.95
CA PRO A 3 -4.14 5.95 -25.61
C PRO A 3 -4.66 4.50 -25.68
N TRP A 4 -4.04 3.59 -24.93
CA TRP A 4 -4.58 2.23 -24.81
C TRP A 4 -5.91 2.25 -24.06
N GLN A 5 -6.79 1.30 -24.38
CA GLN A 5 -8.05 1.13 -23.66
C GLN A 5 -7.77 0.73 -22.20
N THR A 6 -8.20 1.57 -21.26
CA THR A 6 -8.13 1.27 -19.82
C THR A 6 -9.34 0.44 -19.40
N VAL A 7 -9.22 -0.25 -18.27
CA VAL A 7 -10.27 -1.09 -17.68
C VAL A 7 -10.55 -0.69 -16.23
N SER A 8 -11.76 -0.95 -15.74
CA SER A 8 -12.19 -0.66 -14.36
C SER A 8 -13.36 -1.57 -13.94
N ALA A 9 -13.81 -1.43 -12.68
CA ALA A 9 -15.02 -2.06 -12.19
C ALA A 9 -16.28 -1.55 -12.91
N SER A 10 -16.32 -0.27 -13.28
CA SER A 10 -17.45 0.37 -13.97
C SER A 10 -16.94 1.35 -15.01
N ALA A 11 -17.77 1.67 -16.02
CA ALA A 11 -17.45 2.60 -17.10
C ALA A 11 -17.57 4.07 -16.62
N ILE A 12 -16.81 4.41 -15.57
CA ILE A 12 -16.80 5.71 -14.92
C ILE A 12 -15.38 6.28 -15.06
N PRO A 13 -15.20 7.42 -15.75
CA PRO A 13 -13.90 8.06 -15.85
C PRO A 13 -13.47 8.64 -14.49
N TYR A 14 -12.16 8.75 -14.27
CA TYR A 14 -11.61 9.31 -13.03
C TYR A 14 -12.04 10.78 -12.81
N ASP A 15 -12.00 11.60 -13.87
CA ASP A 15 -12.41 13.00 -13.84
C ASP A 15 -13.00 13.42 -15.20
N THR A 16 -13.57 14.61 -15.25
CA THR A 16 -14.12 15.21 -16.47
C THR A 16 -13.03 15.32 -17.54
N GLY A 17 -13.33 14.83 -18.75
CA GLY A 17 -12.41 14.85 -19.88
C GLY A 17 -11.40 13.69 -19.92
N TRP A 18 -11.44 12.77 -18.95
CA TRP A 18 -10.63 11.55 -18.99
C TRP A 18 -11.28 10.46 -19.85
N ASN A 19 -10.46 9.52 -20.31
CA ASN A 19 -10.93 8.36 -21.05
C ASN A 19 -11.86 7.50 -20.17
N VAL A 20 -12.99 7.09 -20.75
CA VAL A 20 -13.92 6.16 -20.09
C VAL A 20 -13.30 4.75 -20.12
N PRO A 21 -13.10 4.10 -18.96
CA PRO A 21 -12.58 2.74 -18.93
C PRO A 21 -13.63 1.74 -19.42
N HIS A 22 -13.16 0.62 -19.96
CA HIS A 22 -13.99 -0.55 -20.21
C HIS A 22 -14.36 -1.22 -18.88
N ALA A 23 -15.65 -1.46 -18.66
CA ALA A 23 -16.11 -2.15 -17.46
C ALA A 23 -15.87 -3.65 -17.64
N LEU A 24 -15.01 -4.23 -16.81
CA LEU A 24 -14.63 -5.64 -16.96
C LEU A 24 -15.83 -6.57 -16.85
N GLU A 25 -15.92 -7.55 -17.74
CA GLU A 25 -16.87 -8.66 -17.64
C GLU A 25 -16.38 -9.73 -16.63
N ASP A 26 -17.27 -10.62 -16.19
CA ASP A 26 -16.95 -11.64 -15.20
C ASP A 26 -15.76 -12.51 -15.62
N GLU A 27 -15.74 -12.95 -16.88
CA GLU A 27 -14.65 -13.74 -17.45
C GLU A 27 -13.32 -12.97 -17.49
N GLU A 28 -13.36 -11.67 -17.81
CA GLU A 28 -12.15 -10.83 -17.81
C GLU A 28 -11.60 -10.62 -16.39
N ILE A 29 -12.47 -10.54 -15.38
CA ILE A 29 -12.08 -10.48 -13.97
C ILE A 29 -11.41 -11.79 -13.55
N LEU A 30 -11.96 -12.95 -13.95
CA LEU A 30 -11.36 -14.25 -13.66
C LEU A 30 -9.97 -14.40 -14.32
N GLN A 31 -9.83 -13.94 -15.57
CA GLN A 31 -8.53 -13.90 -16.24
C GLN A 31 -7.55 -12.95 -15.56
N LEU A 32 -8.01 -11.79 -15.08
CA LEU A 32 -7.20 -10.85 -14.33
C LEU A 32 -6.62 -11.50 -13.06
N ILE A 33 -7.44 -12.25 -12.32
CA ILE A 33 -6.99 -12.98 -11.11
C ILE A 33 -5.85 -13.95 -11.45
N GLU A 34 -5.96 -14.73 -12.53
CA GLU A 34 -4.87 -15.63 -12.95
C GLU A 34 -3.62 -14.85 -13.39
N ARG A 35 -3.77 -13.69 -14.05
CA ARG A 35 -2.62 -12.84 -14.41
C ARG A 35 -1.81 -12.38 -13.19
N PHE A 36 -2.48 -12.07 -12.07
CA PHE A 36 -1.78 -11.79 -10.80
C PHE A 36 -1.04 -13.02 -10.26
N ALA A 37 -1.66 -14.21 -10.30
CA ALA A 37 -1.03 -15.46 -9.88
C ALA A 37 0.21 -15.78 -10.73
N GLU A 38 0.13 -15.61 -12.06
CA GLU A 38 1.28 -15.81 -12.93
C GLU A 38 2.39 -14.78 -12.68
N ALA A 39 2.04 -13.52 -12.42
CA ALA A 39 3.00 -12.47 -12.06
C ALA A 39 3.73 -12.82 -10.75
N ALA A 40 3.03 -13.35 -9.75
CA ALA A 40 3.63 -13.85 -8.52
C ALA A 40 4.61 -14.99 -8.80
N ARG A 41 4.26 -15.97 -9.66
CA ARG A 41 5.20 -17.04 -10.07
C ARG A 41 6.44 -16.47 -10.76
N ARG A 42 6.30 -15.38 -11.53
CA ARG A 42 7.45 -14.68 -12.16
C ARG A 42 8.34 -14.04 -11.09
N ALA A 43 7.74 -13.40 -10.08
CA ALA A 43 8.48 -12.80 -8.97
C ALA A 43 9.25 -13.86 -8.14
N GLU A 44 8.60 -14.99 -7.81
CA GLU A 44 9.27 -16.08 -7.11
C GLU A 44 10.46 -16.64 -7.91
N ARG A 45 10.30 -16.87 -9.22
CA ARG A 45 11.40 -17.31 -10.10
C ARG A 45 12.53 -16.28 -10.20
N ALA A 46 12.22 -14.99 -10.10
CA ALA A 46 13.21 -13.92 -10.12
C ALA A 46 13.95 -13.78 -8.78
N GLY A 47 13.53 -14.48 -7.73
CA GLY A 47 14.18 -14.46 -6.42
C GLY A 47 13.78 -13.30 -5.51
N PHE A 48 12.58 -12.72 -5.71
CA PHE A 48 12.02 -11.78 -4.73
C PHE A 48 11.76 -12.49 -3.39
N ASP A 49 12.06 -11.82 -2.27
CA ASP A 49 11.78 -12.34 -0.93
C ASP A 49 10.31 -12.18 -0.51
N PHE A 50 9.63 -11.16 -1.06
CA PHE A 50 8.23 -10.86 -0.80
C PHE A 50 7.60 -10.09 -1.97
N ILE A 51 6.27 -10.08 -2.01
CA ILE A 51 5.46 -9.30 -2.95
C ILE A 51 4.37 -8.53 -2.21
N GLU A 52 3.93 -7.40 -2.78
CA GLU A 52 2.88 -6.54 -2.22
C GLU A 52 1.78 -6.33 -3.26
N LEU A 53 0.54 -6.70 -2.94
CA LEU A 53 -0.62 -6.41 -3.79
C LEU A 53 -0.96 -4.93 -3.73
N HIS A 54 -1.09 -4.29 -4.89
CA HIS A 54 -1.44 -2.88 -4.94
C HIS A 54 -2.98 -2.68 -4.98
N ALA A 55 -3.60 -2.57 -3.80
CA ALA A 55 -5.02 -2.29 -3.59
C ALA A 55 -5.25 -0.84 -3.12
N ALA A 56 -4.57 0.14 -3.74
CA ALA A 56 -4.57 1.52 -3.27
C ALA A 56 -4.59 2.51 -4.44
N HIS A 57 -4.65 3.80 -4.09
CA HIS A 57 -4.40 4.93 -4.99
C HIS A 57 -5.32 5.02 -6.21
N GLY A 58 -6.54 4.48 -6.13
CA GLY A 58 -7.49 4.52 -7.24
C GLY A 58 -7.10 3.66 -8.44
N TYR A 59 -6.15 2.74 -8.29
CA TYR A 59 -5.86 1.73 -9.30
C TYR A 59 -6.86 0.58 -9.25
N LEU A 60 -6.78 -0.32 -10.24
CA LEU A 60 -7.78 -1.33 -10.55
C LEU A 60 -8.38 -2.07 -9.34
N ILE A 61 -7.54 -2.64 -8.46
CA ILE A 61 -8.06 -3.36 -7.29
C ILE A 61 -8.86 -2.43 -6.37
N PHE A 62 -8.37 -1.21 -6.14
CA PHE A 62 -9.05 -0.23 -5.31
C PHE A 62 -10.31 0.34 -5.98
N GLN A 63 -10.35 0.38 -7.31
CA GLN A 63 -11.55 0.75 -8.05
C GLN A 63 -12.70 -0.23 -7.83
N PHE A 64 -12.42 -1.52 -7.57
CA PHE A 64 -13.45 -2.47 -7.14
C PHE A 64 -13.84 -2.26 -5.68
N LEU A 65 -12.88 -1.85 -4.83
CA LEU A 65 -13.13 -1.62 -3.41
C LEU A 65 -14.00 -0.38 -3.17
N SER A 66 -13.78 0.74 -3.86
CA SER A 66 -14.52 1.97 -3.57
C SER A 66 -15.91 2.01 -4.22
N PRO A 67 -16.96 2.40 -3.48
CA PRO A 67 -18.29 2.58 -4.07
C PRO A 67 -18.36 3.79 -5.03
N LEU A 68 -17.35 4.66 -5.03
CA LEU A 68 -17.29 5.80 -5.95
C LEU A 68 -17.00 5.35 -7.40
N SER A 69 -16.16 4.31 -7.56
CA SER A 69 -15.72 3.80 -8.86
C SER A 69 -16.33 2.43 -9.21
N ASN A 70 -16.93 1.73 -8.24
CA ASN A 70 -17.66 0.48 -8.46
C ASN A 70 -19.17 0.66 -8.26
N GLN A 71 -19.88 0.83 -9.37
CA GLN A 71 -21.35 0.89 -9.44
C GLN A 71 -21.96 -0.40 -10.00
N ARG A 72 -21.23 -1.52 -9.92
CA ARG A 72 -21.72 -2.81 -10.41
C ARG A 72 -22.86 -3.33 -9.54
N THR A 73 -23.78 -4.05 -10.18
CA THR A 73 -24.93 -4.71 -9.53
C THR A 73 -24.79 -6.23 -9.48
N ASP A 74 -23.66 -6.77 -9.94
CA ASP A 74 -23.34 -8.20 -9.91
C ASP A 74 -22.55 -8.58 -8.65
N ARG A 75 -22.00 -9.79 -8.63
CA ARG A 75 -21.23 -10.34 -7.49
C ARG A 75 -19.93 -9.58 -7.17
N TRP A 76 -19.55 -8.59 -7.98
CA TRP A 76 -18.34 -7.80 -7.81
C TRP A 76 -18.61 -6.37 -7.33
N GLY A 77 -19.87 -5.96 -7.11
CA GLY A 77 -20.21 -4.64 -6.57
C GLY A 77 -21.43 -4.62 -5.65
N GLY A 78 -21.80 -3.41 -5.21
CA GLY A 78 -22.82 -3.19 -4.20
C GLY A 78 -22.29 -3.34 -2.78
N SER A 79 -22.53 -4.50 -2.15
CA SER A 79 -22.09 -4.74 -0.76
C SER A 79 -20.56 -4.70 -0.62
N LEU A 80 -20.05 -4.41 0.58
CA LEU A 80 -18.61 -4.49 0.85
C LEU A 80 -18.05 -5.88 0.53
N GLU A 81 -18.80 -6.94 0.85
CA GLU A 81 -18.40 -8.33 0.54
C GLU A 81 -18.15 -8.52 -0.96
N ASN A 82 -19.02 -7.99 -1.81
CA ASN A 82 -18.86 -8.07 -3.25
C ASN A 82 -17.72 -7.17 -3.76
N ARG A 83 -17.62 -5.94 -3.24
CA ARG A 83 -16.55 -4.99 -3.59
C ARG A 83 -15.15 -5.53 -3.26
N MET A 84 -14.99 -6.22 -2.11
CA MET A 84 -13.72 -6.81 -1.69
C MET A 84 -13.42 -8.16 -2.34
N ARG A 85 -14.39 -8.79 -3.00
CA ARG A 85 -14.25 -10.13 -3.59
C ARG A 85 -13.05 -10.20 -4.53
N LEU A 86 -12.81 -9.17 -5.35
CA LEU A 86 -11.66 -9.15 -6.26
C LEU A 86 -10.33 -9.27 -5.52
N VAL A 87 -10.09 -8.45 -4.50
CA VAL A 87 -8.80 -8.44 -3.80
C VAL A 87 -8.58 -9.75 -3.03
N VAL A 88 -9.64 -10.32 -2.47
CA VAL A 88 -9.61 -11.61 -1.77
C VAL A 88 -9.28 -12.75 -2.75
N GLU A 89 -9.96 -12.83 -3.89
CA GLU A 89 -9.70 -13.85 -4.90
C GLU A 89 -8.28 -13.73 -5.50
N ILE A 90 -7.78 -12.50 -5.70
CA ILE A 90 -6.39 -12.26 -6.10
C ILE A 90 -5.43 -12.77 -5.02
N ALA A 91 -5.64 -12.41 -3.75
CA ALA A 91 -4.78 -12.83 -2.66
C ALA A 91 -4.71 -14.36 -2.54
N LYS A 92 -5.86 -15.02 -2.63
CA LYS A 92 -5.98 -16.48 -2.63
C LYS A 92 -5.26 -17.13 -3.81
N ALA A 93 -5.44 -16.61 -5.02
CA ALA A 93 -4.79 -17.15 -6.22
C ALA A 93 -3.26 -16.98 -6.16
N VAL A 94 -2.78 -15.82 -5.72
CA VAL A 94 -1.36 -15.53 -5.52
C VAL A 94 -0.77 -16.43 -4.43
N ARG A 95 -1.43 -16.54 -3.27
CA ARG A 95 -1.00 -17.41 -2.18
C ARG A 95 -0.89 -18.87 -2.61
N LYS A 96 -1.87 -19.36 -3.38
CA LYS A 96 -1.85 -20.72 -3.96
C LYS A 96 -0.70 -20.91 -4.95
N ALA A 97 -0.41 -19.89 -5.76
CA ALA A 97 0.61 -19.95 -6.80
C ALA A 97 2.05 -19.90 -6.24
N THR A 98 2.27 -19.17 -5.14
CA THR A 98 3.59 -19.00 -4.51
C THR A 98 3.50 -19.14 -2.98
N PRO A 99 3.31 -20.37 -2.44
CA PRO A 99 3.06 -20.56 -1.00
C PRO A 99 4.21 -20.13 -0.08
N LYS A 100 5.45 -20.12 -0.60
CA LYS A 100 6.65 -19.77 0.18
C LYS A 100 6.94 -18.27 0.22
N LEU A 101 6.41 -17.53 -0.75
CA LEU A 101 6.67 -16.10 -0.90
C LEU A 101 5.81 -15.31 0.08
N MET A 102 6.40 -14.41 0.88
CA MET A 102 5.60 -13.55 1.76
C MET A 102 4.71 -12.61 0.91
N LEU A 103 3.44 -12.49 1.29
CA LEU A 103 2.46 -11.65 0.60
C LEU A 103 2.05 -10.52 1.55
N GLY A 104 2.31 -9.28 1.16
CA GLY A 104 1.73 -8.08 1.76
C GLY A 104 0.63 -7.51 0.87
N ALA A 105 -0.09 -6.52 1.38
CA ALA A 105 -0.97 -5.70 0.57
C ALA A 105 -0.82 -4.22 0.93
N ARG A 106 -0.93 -3.34 -0.07
CA ARG A 106 -1.06 -1.90 0.11
C ARG A 106 -2.50 -1.50 -0.09
N LEU A 107 -3.06 -0.78 0.86
CA LEU A 107 -4.47 -0.37 0.86
C LEU A 107 -4.60 1.14 1.02
N SER A 108 -5.47 1.76 0.22
CA SER A 108 -5.99 3.09 0.56
C SER A 108 -7.06 2.90 1.62
N VAL A 109 -6.77 3.29 2.86
CA VAL A 109 -7.64 3.05 4.02
C VAL A 109 -8.85 4.00 4.04
N MET A 110 -8.81 5.07 3.25
CA MET A 110 -9.89 6.05 3.17
C MET A 110 -9.83 6.80 1.83
N ASP A 111 -10.99 7.10 1.24
CA ASP A 111 -11.13 7.88 0.00
C ASP A 111 -11.01 9.40 0.19
N TRP A 112 -11.32 9.89 1.39
CA TRP A 112 -11.44 11.33 1.69
C TRP A 112 -12.54 12.05 0.91
N VAL A 113 -13.62 11.33 0.60
CA VAL A 113 -14.84 11.82 -0.05
C VAL A 113 -16.05 11.21 0.66
N ASP A 114 -17.09 12.01 0.90
CA ASP A 114 -18.33 11.55 1.53
C ASP A 114 -18.97 10.41 0.71
N GLY A 115 -19.39 9.35 1.40
CA GLY A 115 -19.93 8.14 0.77
C GLY A 115 -18.89 7.26 0.07
N GLY A 116 -17.59 7.56 0.21
CA GLY A 116 -16.50 6.73 -0.29
C GLY A 116 -16.11 5.58 0.65
N PHE A 117 -15.06 4.85 0.25
CA PHE A 117 -14.43 3.82 1.06
C PHE A 117 -13.80 4.44 2.32
N ASP A 118 -14.04 3.83 3.47
CA ASP A 118 -13.63 4.38 4.77
C ASP A 118 -12.79 3.40 5.61
N VAL A 119 -12.43 3.84 6.81
CA VAL A 119 -11.59 3.08 7.74
C VAL A 119 -12.28 1.80 8.21
N ALA A 120 -13.61 1.80 8.37
CA ALA A 120 -14.35 0.62 8.81
C ALA A 120 -14.36 -0.44 7.69
N ASP A 121 -14.63 -0.03 6.46
CA ASP A 121 -14.50 -0.87 5.27
C ASP A 121 -13.08 -1.45 5.17
N ALA A 122 -12.04 -0.61 5.38
CA ALA A 122 -10.64 -1.03 5.32
C ALA A 122 -10.27 -2.09 6.36
N ILE A 123 -10.84 -2.02 7.58
CA ILE A 123 -10.61 -3.00 8.64
C ILE A 123 -11.19 -4.37 8.24
N GLU A 124 -12.40 -4.41 7.67
CA GLU A 124 -13.00 -5.66 7.21
C GLU A 124 -12.24 -6.27 6.03
N VAL A 125 -11.77 -5.44 5.09
CA VAL A 125 -10.88 -5.89 4.01
C VAL A 125 -9.57 -6.43 4.56
N ALA A 126 -8.97 -5.78 5.56
CA ALA A 126 -7.73 -6.24 6.18
C ALA A 126 -7.90 -7.59 6.90
N LYS A 127 -9.05 -7.82 7.57
CA LYS A 127 -9.39 -9.13 8.16
C LYS A 127 -9.52 -10.21 7.08
N ALA A 128 -10.28 -9.94 6.02
CA ALA A 128 -10.44 -10.89 4.93
C ALA A 128 -9.09 -11.24 4.25
N LEU A 129 -8.20 -10.26 4.10
CA LEU A 129 -6.86 -10.50 3.56
C LEU A 129 -5.96 -11.27 4.54
N LYS A 130 -6.07 -11.00 5.84
CA LYS A 130 -5.37 -11.78 6.89
C LYS A 130 -5.76 -13.25 6.81
N ASP A 131 -7.04 -13.55 6.63
CA ASP A 131 -7.56 -14.93 6.54
C ASP A 131 -7.01 -15.68 5.30
N GLU A 132 -6.71 -14.97 4.21
CA GLU A 132 -6.04 -15.51 3.01
C GLU A 132 -4.49 -15.55 3.15
N GLY A 133 -3.96 -15.22 4.33
CA GLY A 133 -2.55 -15.29 4.66
C GLY A 133 -1.73 -14.07 4.21
N VAL A 134 -2.35 -12.90 4.02
CA VAL A 134 -1.59 -11.64 3.88
C VAL A 134 -0.90 -11.32 5.21
N ALA A 135 0.41 -11.10 5.16
CA ALA A 135 1.25 -10.96 6.34
C ALA A 135 1.27 -9.55 6.93
N TYR A 136 1.01 -8.53 6.12
CA TYR A 136 0.96 -7.14 6.57
C TYR A 136 0.15 -6.25 5.62
N LEU A 137 -0.31 -5.11 6.15
CA LEU A 137 -1.00 -4.05 5.40
C LEU A 137 -0.17 -2.75 5.39
N CYS A 138 0.20 -2.27 4.21
CA CYS A 138 0.78 -0.95 3.99
C CYS A 138 -0.34 0.08 3.82
N CYS A 139 -0.54 0.92 4.85
CA CYS A 139 -1.71 1.76 4.99
C CYS A 139 -1.46 3.15 4.38
N SER A 140 -2.01 3.37 3.19
CA SER A 140 -2.08 4.67 2.52
C SER A 140 -3.52 5.17 2.49
N SER A 141 -3.86 6.12 1.62
CA SER A 141 -5.20 6.68 1.47
C SER A 141 -5.32 7.44 0.14
N GLY A 142 -6.56 7.70 -0.26
CA GLY A 142 -6.90 8.51 -1.43
C GLY A 142 -6.51 7.88 -2.76
N GLY A 143 -6.62 8.70 -3.80
CA GLY A 143 -6.26 8.45 -5.20
C GLY A 143 -7.43 8.07 -6.09
N ASN A 144 -8.61 7.79 -5.54
CA ASN A 144 -9.75 7.27 -6.32
C ASN A 144 -10.74 8.34 -6.79
N SER A 145 -10.59 9.59 -6.35
CA SER A 145 -11.45 10.69 -6.79
C SER A 145 -10.68 12.02 -6.82
N PRO A 146 -10.91 12.88 -7.83
CA PRO A 146 -10.37 14.24 -7.86
C PRO A 146 -10.98 15.15 -6.78
N LEU A 147 -12.11 14.76 -6.16
CA LEU A 147 -12.81 15.54 -5.13
C LEU A 147 -12.26 15.34 -3.72
N GLN A 148 -11.29 14.42 -3.56
CA GLN A 148 -10.72 14.08 -2.27
C GLN A 148 -10.06 15.28 -1.58
N LYS A 149 -10.22 15.37 -0.25
CA LYS A 149 -9.56 16.40 0.58
C LYS A 149 -8.60 15.75 1.56
N LEU A 150 -7.37 15.55 1.10
CA LEU A 150 -6.32 14.94 1.89
C LEU A 150 -5.78 15.93 2.94
N PRO A 151 -5.62 15.51 4.21
CA PRO A 151 -4.87 16.29 5.16
C PRO A 151 -3.39 16.34 4.76
N THR A 152 -2.73 17.44 5.08
CA THR A 152 -1.30 17.63 4.81
C THR A 152 -0.52 17.65 6.13
N GLY A 153 0.78 17.34 6.04
CA GLY A 153 1.70 17.40 7.17
C GLY A 153 2.34 16.05 7.52
N PRO A 154 3.34 16.07 8.42
CA PRO A 154 4.11 14.88 8.78
C PRO A 154 3.21 13.77 9.34
N GLY A 155 3.37 12.54 8.84
CA GLY A 155 2.69 11.37 9.38
C GLY A 155 1.16 11.37 9.21
N TYR A 156 0.62 12.12 8.23
CA TYR A 156 -0.83 12.31 8.09
C TYR A 156 -1.64 11.01 7.93
N GLN A 157 -1.03 9.87 7.56
CA GLN A 157 -1.72 8.58 7.45
C GLN A 157 -1.37 7.60 8.59
N VAL A 158 -0.52 7.99 9.56
CA VAL A 158 -0.10 7.07 10.65
C VAL A 158 -1.31 6.57 11.45
N HIS A 159 -2.27 7.46 11.71
CA HIS A 159 -3.51 7.09 12.41
C HIS A 159 -4.34 6.03 11.66
N LEU A 160 -4.23 5.96 10.32
CA LEU A 160 -4.89 4.95 9.50
C LEU A 160 -4.22 3.58 9.68
N ALA A 161 -2.89 3.54 9.72
CA ALA A 161 -2.13 2.32 10.02
C ALA A 161 -2.45 1.80 11.42
N GLU A 162 -2.56 2.71 12.39
CA GLU A 162 -2.90 2.40 13.77
C GLU A 162 -4.32 1.83 13.90
N ALA A 163 -5.30 2.42 13.21
CA ALA A 163 -6.68 1.96 13.21
C ALA A 163 -6.81 0.55 12.62
N VAL A 164 -6.17 0.28 11.47
CA VAL A 164 -6.16 -1.05 10.84
C VAL A 164 -5.48 -2.07 11.73
N ARG A 165 -4.33 -1.72 12.33
CA ARG A 165 -3.59 -2.60 13.24
C ARG A 165 -4.46 -3.07 14.40
N LYS A 166 -5.14 -2.12 15.08
CA LYS A 166 -6.01 -2.41 16.22
C LYS A 166 -7.30 -3.14 15.81
N GLY A 167 -7.89 -2.76 14.68
CA GLY A 167 -9.19 -3.27 14.24
C GLY A 167 -9.14 -4.65 13.57
N ALA A 168 -8.04 -4.97 12.89
CA ALA A 168 -7.88 -6.22 12.14
C ALA A 168 -6.82 -7.17 12.73
N ASP A 169 -6.06 -6.74 13.75
CA ASP A 169 -5.01 -7.54 14.39
C ASP A 169 -4.00 -8.09 13.37
N ILE A 170 -3.54 -7.22 12.47
CA ILE A 170 -2.56 -7.55 11.42
C ILE A 170 -1.40 -6.55 11.50
N PRO A 171 -0.14 -6.98 11.28
CA PRO A 171 0.97 -6.05 11.22
C PRO A 171 0.72 -4.95 10.18
N THR A 172 0.98 -3.69 10.54
CA THR A 172 0.81 -2.56 9.62
C THR A 172 2.11 -1.85 9.32
N ARG A 173 2.20 -1.32 8.11
CA ARG A 173 3.26 -0.43 7.66
C ARG A 173 2.69 0.97 7.49
N ALA A 174 3.17 1.91 8.29
CA ALA A 174 2.81 3.33 8.18
C ALA A 174 3.60 4.01 7.06
N VAL A 175 2.96 4.94 6.34
CA VAL A 175 3.58 5.75 5.29
C VAL A 175 2.95 7.15 5.28
N GLY A 176 3.60 8.12 4.67
CA GLY A 176 3.01 9.44 4.41
C GLY A 176 3.74 10.54 5.16
N LEU A 177 4.63 11.25 4.44
CA LEU A 177 5.44 12.33 4.98
C LEU A 177 6.15 11.90 6.28
N ILE A 178 6.84 10.77 6.21
CA ILE A 178 7.79 10.32 7.24
C ILE A 178 9.18 10.51 6.64
N ASP A 179 10.01 11.33 7.29
CA ASP A 179 11.36 11.67 6.83
C ASP A 179 12.36 11.96 7.94
N ASP A 180 11.92 12.31 9.16
CA ASP A 180 12.77 12.39 10.35
C ASP A 180 12.91 11.00 10.99
N PRO A 181 14.14 10.50 11.22
CA PRO A 181 14.35 9.29 12.01
C PRO A 181 13.62 9.25 13.35
N ARG A 182 13.50 10.39 14.06
CA ARG A 182 12.79 10.49 15.35
C ARG A 182 11.29 10.25 15.20
N GLN A 183 10.70 10.73 14.12
CA GLN A 183 9.31 10.47 13.80
C GLN A 183 9.09 8.98 13.48
N ALA A 184 9.98 8.38 12.69
CA ALA A 184 9.91 6.96 12.36
C ALA A 184 10.01 6.08 13.62
N GLU A 185 10.95 6.38 14.52
CA GLU A 185 11.11 5.68 15.80
C GLU A 185 9.87 5.81 16.67
N ALA A 186 9.35 7.04 16.85
CA ALA A 186 8.15 7.29 17.65
C ALA A 186 6.95 6.46 17.19
N ILE A 187 6.74 6.35 15.86
CA ILE A 187 5.66 5.51 15.29
C ILE A 187 5.76 4.05 15.76
N LEU A 188 6.96 3.50 15.82
CA LEU A 188 7.21 2.11 16.23
C LEU A 188 7.09 1.96 17.75
N THR A 189 7.78 2.81 18.51
CA THR A 189 7.83 2.71 19.99
C THR A 189 6.49 3.01 20.65
N GLU A 190 5.65 3.84 20.03
CA GLU A 190 4.28 4.13 20.49
C GLU A 190 3.27 3.05 20.04
N GLY A 191 3.72 2.00 19.32
CA GLY A 191 2.87 0.89 18.88
C GLY A 191 1.85 1.28 17.81
N ARG A 192 2.12 2.35 17.04
CA ARG A 192 1.19 2.89 16.03
C ARG A 192 1.30 2.17 14.68
N ALA A 193 2.43 1.53 14.42
CA ALA A 193 2.63 0.59 13.32
C ALA A 193 3.79 -0.36 13.65
N ASP A 194 3.93 -1.45 12.90
CA ASP A 194 5.00 -2.43 13.06
C ASP A 194 6.15 -2.19 12.07
N MET A 195 5.90 -1.38 11.04
CA MET A 195 6.88 -0.98 10.02
C MET A 195 6.67 0.48 9.57
N VAL A 196 7.71 1.10 9.02
CA VAL A 196 7.67 2.43 8.41
C VAL A 196 8.12 2.35 6.95
N ALA A 197 7.32 2.91 6.04
CA ALA A 197 7.65 3.09 4.63
C ALA A 197 8.05 4.53 4.34
N LEU A 198 9.16 4.68 3.62
CA LEU A 198 9.76 5.94 3.24
C LEU A 198 9.83 6.03 1.71
N ALA A 199 9.42 7.17 1.14
CA ALA A 199 9.43 7.41 -0.30
C ALA A 199 10.34 8.59 -0.66
N ARG A 200 9.80 9.82 -0.58
CA ARG A 200 10.55 11.06 -0.90
C ARG A 200 11.82 11.22 -0.07
N ALA A 201 11.83 10.76 1.18
CA ALA A 201 13.01 10.80 2.04
C ALA A 201 14.19 10.00 1.45
N PHE A 202 13.95 8.80 0.88
CA PHE A 202 15.00 8.00 0.24
C PHE A 202 15.43 8.56 -1.12
N LEU A 203 14.51 9.21 -1.85
CA LEU A 203 14.85 9.89 -3.11
C LEU A 203 15.79 11.07 -2.87
N ALA A 204 15.53 11.85 -1.81
CA ALA A 204 16.35 12.99 -1.43
C ALA A 204 17.65 12.57 -0.73
N ASP A 205 17.61 11.52 0.08
CA ASP A 205 18.74 10.98 0.83
C ASP A 205 18.77 9.43 0.73
N PRO A 206 19.53 8.86 -0.22
CA PRO A 206 19.65 7.40 -0.33
C PRO A 206 20.39 6.77 0.85
N ARG A 207 21.01 7.57 1.74
CA ARG A 207 21.66 7.14 2.98
C ARG A 207 20.79 7.42 4.20
N TRP A 208 19.49 7.62 4.02
CA TRP A 208 18.55 7.87 5.11
C TRP A 208 18.70 6.88 6.26
N GLY A 209 18.87 5.58 5.98
CA GLY A 209 19.07 4.57 7.02
C GLY A 209 20.35 4.77 7.84
N TRP A 210 21.42 5.28 7.24
CA TRP A 210 22.65 5.63 7.96
C TRP A 210 22.46 6.88 8.82
N ARG A 211 21.74 7.86 8.28
CA ARG A 211 21.35 9.06 9.02
C ARG A 211 20.52 8.69 10.24
N ALA A 212 19.54 7.79 10.07
CA ALA A 212 18.73 7.26 11.17
C ALA A 212 19.58 6.56 12.23
N ALA A 213 20.45 5.63 11.82
CA ALA A 213 21.35 4.96 12.76
C ALA A 213 22.25 5.96 13.51
N ALA A 214 22.85 6.93 12.80
CA ALA A 214 23.68 7.96 13.43
C ALA A 214 22.89 8.84 14.42
N THR A 215 21.64 9.21 14.12
CA THR A 215 20.76 9.97 15.02
C THR A 215 20.58 9.28 16.37
N PHE A 216 20.48 7.95 16.37
CA PHE A 216 20.30 7.14 17.58
C PHE A 216 21.60 6.53 18.11
N SER A 217 22.75 6.92 17.56
CA SER A 217 24.07 6.33 17.89
C SER A 217 24.14 4.81 17.67
N GLU A 218 23.34 4.29 16.74
CA GLU A 218 23.32 2.89 16.33
C GLU A 218 24.43 2.55 15.34
N THR A 219 24.70 1.25 15.20
CA THR A 219 25.73 0.75 14.28
C THR A 219 25.31 0.96 12.82
N ILE A 220 26.16 1.63 12.04
CA ILE A 220 26.03 1.69 10.58
C ILE A 220 26.79 0.51 9.98
N HIS A 221 26.14 -0.24 9.09
CA HIS A 221 26.74 -1.37 8.35
C HIS A 221 27.07 -0.95 6.90
N PRO A 222 28.22 -0.28 6.66
CA PRO A 222 28.60 0.14 5.31
C PRO A 222 29.11 -1.05 4.49
N ALA A 223 28.96 -0.96 3.17
CA ALA A 223 29.82 -1.75 2.29
C ALA A 223 31.30 -1.40 2.56
N PRO A 224 32.26 -2.34 2.43
CA PRO A 224 33.66 -2.09 2.76
C PRO A 224 34.25 -0.82 2.14
N GLN A 225 33.88 -0.52 0.89
CA GLN A 225 34.32 0.64 0.12
C GLN A 225 33.87 1.98 0.73
N LEU A 226 32.83 1.96 1.58
CA LEU A 226 32.22 3.14 2.17
C LEU A 226 32.58 3.31 3.66
N ALA A 227 33.37 2.39 4.26
CA ALA A 227 33.61 2.36 5.70
C ALA A 227 34.11 3.68 6.28
N ARG A 228 35.01 4.38 5.57
CA ARG A 228 35.57 5.67 6.00
C ARG A 228 34.57 6.82 6.00
N SER A 229 33.43 6.69 5.32
CA SER A 229 32.38 7.73 5.32
C SER A 229 31.48 7.68 6.56
N VAL A 230 31.50 6.59 7.32
CA VAL A 230 30.66 6.43 8.53
C VAL A 230 30.98 7.51 9.56
N THR A 231 32.26 7.78 9.81
CA THR A 231 32.70 8.81 10.78
C THR A 231 32.25 10.20 10.38
N THR A 232 32.22 10.50 9.07
CA THR A 232 31.72 11.78 8.55
C THR A 232 30.21 11.91 8.79
N MET A 233 29.43 10.87 8.50
CA MET A 233 27.98 10.85 8.76
C MET A 233 27.68 11.08 10.25
N GLN A 234 28.40 10.36 11.13
CA GLN A 234 28.25 10.51 12.59
C GLN A 234 28.59 11.93 13.06
N HIS A 235 29.65 12.54 12.52
CA HIS A 235 30.01 13.92 12.84
C HIS A 235 28.91 14.90 12.43
N TRP A 236 28.37 14.77 11.23
CA TRP A 236 27.28 15.65 10.76
C TRP A 236 26.05 15.55 11.65
N MET A 237 25.67 14.35 12.09
CA MET A 237 24.47 14.20 12.93
C MET A 237 24.68 14.66 14.37
N LYS A 238 25.90 14.60 14.90
CA LYS A 238 26.23 15.22 16.21
C LYS A 238 26.11 16.74 16.21
N ALA A 239 26.28 17.40 15.06
CA ALA A 239 26.19 18.86 14.94
C ALA A 239 24.74 19.38 14.80
N VAL A 240 23.76 18.46 14.63
CA VAL A 240 22.34 18.77 14.38
C VAL A 240 21.46 18.45 15.60
N GLY A 241 22.02 17.84 16.65
CA GLY A 241 21.35 17.58 17.94
C GLY A 241 21.84 18.52 19.03
#